data_AF-A0A7J4FA74-F1
#
_entry.id   AF-A0A7J4FA74-F1
#
_cell.length_a   1.000
_cell.length_b   1.000
_cell.length_c   1.000
_cell.angle_alpha   90.00
_cell.angle_beta   90.00
_cell.angle_gamma   90.00
#
_symmetry.space_group_name_H-M   'P 1'
#
loop_
_entity.id
_entity.type
_entity.pdbx_description
1 polymer ?
#
loop_
_entity_poly.entity_id
_entity_poly.type
_entity_poly.pdbx_seq_one_letter_code
_entity_poly.pdbx_strand_id
1 'polypeptide(L)' 'YVVEPLGTELIVDLKVGDNLVKAKASRELVIHPGETVWMAFKEDKIHIFDRKLEEALV' A
#
# COMPACT_ATOMS: atom_id res chain seq x y z
N TYR A 1 8.05 -8.99 5.71
CA TYR A 1 7.21 -7.90 6.21
C TYR A 1 8.04 -7.07 7.16
N VAL A 2 8.19 -5.77 6.90
CA VAL A 2 8.95 -4.83 7.72
C VAL A 2 8.05 -3.62 7.97
N VAL A 3 8.09 -3.08 9.19
CA VAL A 3 7.41 -1.84 9.55
C VAL A 3 8.50 -0.78 9.79
N GLU A 4 8.55 0.23 8.93
CA GLU A 4 9.56 1.31 9.03
C GLU A 4 8.91 2.62 9.50
N PRO A 5 9.23 3.11 10.71
CA PRO A 5 8.76 4.41 11.17
C PRO A 5 9.56 5.54 10.52
N LEU A 6 8.97 6.22 9.54
CA LEU A 6 9.56 7.39 8.88
C LEU A 6 8.89 8.67 9.39
N GLY A 7 9.49 9.34 10.38
CA GLY A 7 9.01 10.64 10.86
C GLY A 7 7.63 10.60 11.52
N THR A 8 6.60 11.23 10.93
CA THR A 8 5.20 11.24 11.41
C THR A 8 4.30 10.19 10.74
N GLU A 9 4.86 9.38 9.85
CA GLU A 9 4.12 8.33 9.15
C GLU A 9 4.76 6.96 9.39
N LEU A 10 3.99 5.92 9.09
CA LEU A 10 4.41 4.53 9.12
C LEU A 10 4.25 3.93 7.72
N ILE A 11 5.30 3.28 7.23
CA ILE A 11 5.24 2.54 5.96
C ILE A 11 4.97 1.08 6.26
N VAL A 12 3.88 0.55 5.69
CA VAL A 12 3.47 -0.84 5.82
C VAL A 12 3.70 -1.58 4.51
N ASP A 13 4.41 -2.70 4.57
CA ASP A 13 4.45 -3.70 3.50
C ASP A 13 3.30 -4.71 3.68
N LEU A 14 2.38 -4.75 2.72
CA LEU A 14 1.19 -5.61 2.71
C LEU A 14 1.30 -6.64 1.57
N LYS A 15 1.03 -7.92 1.85
CA LYS A 15 0.92 -8.95 0.81
C LYS A 15 -0.52 -9.10 0.37
N VAL A 16 -0.78 -8.96 -0.93
CA VAL A 16 -2.10 -9.14 -1.55
C VAL A 16 -1.96 -10.15 -2.69
N GLY A 17 -2.42 -11.38 -2.44
CA GLY A 17 -2.11 -12.51 -3.32
C GLY A 17 -0.60 -12.71 -3.41
N ASP A 18 -0.05 -12.65 -4.64
CA ASP A 18 1.39 -12.74 -4.89
C ASP A 18 2.10 -11.39 -4.93
N ASN A 19 1.36 -10.28 -4.79
CA ASN A 19 1.91 -8.93 -4.87
C ASN A 19 2.29 -8.39 -3.50
N LEU A 20 3.30 -7.52 -3.47
CA LEU A 20 3.66 -6.71 -2.30
C LEU A 20 3.31 -5.24 -2.58
N VAL A 21 2.48 -4.64 -1.73
CA VAL A 21 2.02 -3.26 -1.85
C VAL A 21 2.47 -2.48 -0.62
N LYS A 22 2.93 -1.23 -0.83
CA LYS A 22 3.29 -0.31 0.25
C LYS A 22 2.15 0.66 0.53
N ALA A 23 1.82 0.85 1.81
CA ALA A 23 0.86 1.84 2.25
C ALA A 23 1.50 2.80 3.27
N LYS A 24 1.16 4.08 3.14
CA LYS A 24 1.39 5.08 4.19
C LYS A 24 0.23 5.05 5.17
N ALA A 25 0.52 4.93 6.45
CA ALA A 25 -0.45 4.91 7.52
C ALA A 25 -0.09 5.92 8.62
N SER A 26 -1.08 6.26 9.45
CA SER A 26 -0.86 7.06 10.66
C SER A 26 0.01 6.27 11.63
N ARG A 27 0.82 6.97 12.44
CA ARG A 27 1.72 6.33 13.42
C ARG A 27 1.00 5.71 14.60
N GLU A 28 -0.24 6.13 14.83
CA GLU A 28 -1.12 5.60 15.86
C GLU A 28 -1.71 4.25 15.45
N LEU A 29 -1.57 3.85 14.18
CA LEU A 29 -2.00 2.54 13.71
C LEU A 29 -1.12 1.44 14.34
N VAL A 30 -1.74 0.59 15.15
CA VAL A 30 -1.11 -0.59 15.74
C VAL A 30 -1.51 -1.81 14.93
N ILE A 31 -0.54 -2.40 14.24
CA ILE A 31 -0.68 -3.64 13.46
C ILE A 31 0.58 -4.48 13.66
N HIS A 32 0.44 -5.80 13.57
CA HIS A 32 1.56 -6.73 13.76
C HIS A 32 1.92 -7.49 12.46
N PRO A 33 3.20 -7.83 12.24
CA PRO A 33 3.58 -8.67 11.12
C PRO A 33 2.83 -10.01 11.11
N GLY A 34 2.24 -10.37 9.97
CA GLY A 34 1.44 -11.59 9.81
C GLY A 34 -0.04 -11.43 10.13
N GLU A 35 -0.45 -10.27 10.67
CA GLU A 35 -1.86 -9.94 10.86
C GLU A 35 -2.55 -9.71 9.50
N THR A 36 -3.80 -10.17 9.39
CA THR A 36 -4.64 -9.88 8.22
C THR A 36 -5.40 -8.59 8.47
N VAL A 37 -5.28 -7.63 7.57
CA VAL A 37 -5.88 -6.30 7.70
C VAL A 37 -6.69 -5.94 6.45
N TRP A 38 -7.64 -5.01 6.62
CA TRP A 38 -8.34 -4.40 5.50
C TRP A 38 -7.57 -3.17 4.99
N MET A 39 -7.46 -3.04 3.67
CA MET A 39 -6.93 -1.85 3.03
C MET A 39 -7.93 -1.31 2.01
N ALA A 40 -7.93 0.01 1.82
CA ALA A 40 -8.73 0.69 0.81
C ALA A 40 -7.84 1.60 -0.04
N PHE A 41 -8.21 1.77 -1.31
CA PHE A 41 -7.59 2.73 -2.20
C PHE A 41 -8.44 4.00 -2.24
N LYS A 42 -7.79 5.15 -2.34
CA LYS A 42 -8.47 6.41 -2.63
C LYS A 42 -8.81 6.41 -4.12
N GLU A 43 -10.08 6.24 -4.46
CA GLU A 43 -10.54 6.05 -5.84
C GLU A 43 -10.11 7.19 -6.77
N ASP A 44 -10.11 8.43 -6.28
CA ASP A 44 -9.70 9.64 -7.00
C ASP A 44 -8.18 9.72 -7.26
N LYS A 45 -7.40 8.76 -6.77
CA LYS A 45 -5.94 8.68 -6.91
C LYS A 45 -5.48 7.38 -7.58
N ILE A 46 -6.41 6.58 -8.10
CA ILE A 46 -6.08 5.37 -8.84
C ILE A 46 -5.63 5.75 -10.25
N HIS A 47 -4.53 5.14 -10.68
CA HIS A 47 -4.04 5.20 -12.05
C HIS A 47 -4.03 3.82 -12.68
N ILE A 48 -4.39 3.76 -13.95
CA ILE A 48 -4.40 2.51 -14.73
C ILE A 48 -3.48 2.68 -15.92
N PHE A 49 -2.59 1.72 -16.14
CA PHE A 49 -1.62 1.73 -17.24
C PHE A 49 -1.88 0.56 -18.19
N ASP A 50 -1.80 0.80 -19.50
CA ASP A 50 -1.79 -0.29 -20.47
C ASP A 50 -0.53 -1.14 -20.28
N ARG A 51 -0.69 -2.46 -20.16
CA ARG A 51 0.42 -3.36 -19.84
C ARG A 51 1.47 -3.47 -20.96
N LYS A 52 1.11 -3.24 -22.22
CA LYS A 52 2.00 -3.42 -23.37
C LYS A 52 2.68 -2.10 -23.75
N LEU A 53 1.92 -1.01 -23.73
CA LEU A 53 2.36 0.31 -24.18
C LEU A 53 2.88 1.18 -23.02
N GLU A 54 2.56 0.80 -21.78
CA GLU A 54 2.89 1.55 -20.54
C GLU A 54 2.28 2.96 -20.49
N GLU A 55 1.25 3.22 -21.30
CA GLU A 55 0.54 4.48 -21.34
C GLU A 55 -0.50 4.59 -20.21
N ALA A 56 -0.63 5.77 -19.62
CA ALA A 56 -1.64 6.07 -18.62
C ALA A 56 -3.03 6.21 -19.26
N LEU A 57 -3.99 5.44 -18.77
CA LEU A 57 -5.40 5.45 -19.20
C LEU A 57 -6.26 6.34 -18.30
N VAL A 58 -5.91 6.44 -17.01
CA VAL A 58 -6.50 7.31 -15.98
C VAL A 58 -5.41 7.72 -15.01
#